data_AF-A0AA51TZB0-F1
#
_entry.id   AF-A0AA51TZB0-F1
#
_cell.length_a   1.000
_cell.length_b   1.000
_cell.length_c   1.000
_cell.angle_alpha   90.00
_cell.angle_beta   90.00
_cell.angle_gamma   90.00
#
_symmetry.space_group_name_H-M   'P 1'
#
loop_
_entity.id
_entity.type
_entity.pdbx_description
1 polymer ?
#
loop_
_entity_poly.entity_id
_entity_poly.type
_entity_poly.pdbx_seq_one_letter_code
_entity_poly.pdbx_strand_id
1 'polypeptide(L)' 'MMDEKQARYDHLMAMIRPAERLCEAVHEIIPQSLDVEITPFSDGSVAVVLEIEGIDYQVTMMPLPSQRERKVIN' A
#
# COMPACT_ATOMS: atom_id res chain seq x y z
N MET A 1 -8.13 -16.21 21.04
CA MET A 1 -8.70 -16.19 19.67
C MET A 1 -9.22 -14.82 19.21
N MET A 2 -9.46 -13.82 20.09
CA MET A 2 -9.74 -12.43 19.66
C MET A 2 -8.48 -11.64 19.29
N ASP A 3 -7.33 -11.95 19.92
CA ASP A 3 -6.08 -11.21 19.79
C ASP A 3 -5.51 -11.18 18.35
N GLU A 4 -5.48 -12.33 17.67
CA GLU A 4 -4.88 -12.43 16.33
C GLU A 4 -5.71 -11.72 15.25
N LYS A 5 -7.04 -11.68 15.40
CA LYS A 5 -7.91 -10.98 14.45
C LYS A 5 -7.76 -9.46 14.60
N GLN A 6 -7.66 -8.98 15.84
CA GLN A 6 -7.44 -7.56 16.10
C GLN A 6 -6.07 -7.11 15.61
N ALA A 7 -5.01 -7.88 15.88
CA ALA A 7 -3.67 -7.56 15.40
C ALA A 7 -3.59 -7.49 13.86
N ARG A 8 -4.28 -8.40 13.14
CA ARG A 8 -4.36 -8.35 11.67
C ARG A 8 -5.11 -7.12 11.17
N TYR A 9 -6.20 -6.75 11.84
CA TYR A 9 -6.93 -5.52 11.51
C TYR A 9 -6.07 -4.29 11.71
N ASP A 10 -5.34 -4.22 12.83
CA ASP A 10 -4.46 -3.08 13.13
C ASP A 10 -3.30 -3.00 12.12
N HIS A 11 -2.73 -4.13 11.72
CA HIS A 11 -1.72 -4.20 10.66
C HIS A 11 -2.28 -3.71 9.31
N LEU A 12 -3.48 -4.15 8.95
CA LEU A 12 -4.13 -3.72 7.71
C LEU A 12 -4.37 -2.21 7.71
N MET A 13 -4.95 -1.66 8.79
CA MET A 13 -5.20 -0.23 8.92
C MET A 13 -3.90 0.59 8.87
N ALA A 14 -2.81 0.05 9.40
CA ALA A 14 -1.49 0.68 9.30
C ALA A 14 -0.97 0.77 7.86
N MET A 15 -1.39 -0.13 6.96
CA MET A 15 -0.95 -0.18 5.55
C MET A 15 -1.87 0.58 4.59
N ILE A 16 -3.16 0.72 4.87
CA ILE A 16 -4.11 1.46 4.01
C ILE A 16 -3.69 2.91 3.80
N ARG A 17 -3.38 3.64 4.88
CA ARG A 17 -3.02 5.07 4.76
C ARG A 17 -1.75 5.30 3.92
N PRO A 18 -0.66 4.52 4.08
CA PRO A 18 0.46 4.55 3.14
C PRO A 18 0.08 4.25 1.68
N ALA A 19 -0.83 3.29 1.45
CA ALA A 19 -1.30 2.94 0.11
C ALA A 19 -2.10 4.10 -0.53
N GLU A 20 -3.00 4.75 0.22
CA GLU A 20 -3.71 5.96 -0.22
C GLU A 20 -2.74 7.07 -0.62
N ARG A 21 -1.72 7.33 0.21
CA ARG A 21 -0.69 8.33 -0.10
C ARG A 21 0.13 8.00 -1.35
N LEU A 22 0.33 6.71 -1.64
CA LEU A 22 0.97 6.29 -2.88
C LEU A 22 0.06 6.59 -4.07
N CYS A 23 -1.24 6.31 -3.97
CA CYS A 23 -2.22 6.62 -5.01
C CYS A 23 -2.26 8.13 -5.30
N GLU A 24 -2.33 8.96 -4.25
CA GLU A 24 -2.29 10.42 -4.36
C GLU A 24 -1.03 10.90 -5.09
N ALA A 25 0.15 10.40 -4.70
CA ALA A 25 1.42 10.77 -5.33
C ALA A 25 1.50 10.32 -6.81
N VAL A 26 0.92 9.17 -7.15
CA VAL A 26 0.85 8.69 -8.54
C VAL A 26 -0.06 9.62 -9.36
N HIS A 27 -1.22 10.00 -8.83
CA HIS A 27 -2.15 10.93 -9.50
C HIS A 27 -1.57 12.34 -9.67
N GLU A 28 -0.74 12.82 -8.74
CA GLU A 28 -0.06 14.12 -8.89
C GLU A 28 0.96 14.13 -10.04
N ILE A 29 1.63 13.00 -10.28
CA ILE A 29 2.70 12.90 -11.29
C ILE A 29 2.14 12.57 -12.67
N ILE A 30 1.07 11.76 -12.73
CA ILE A 30 0.52 11.24 -13.97
C ILE A 30 -0.81 11.95 -14.27
N PRO A 31 -0.85 12.88 -15.26
CA PRO A 31 -2.04 13.68 -15.55
C PRO A 31 -3.21 12.88 -16.16
N GLN A 32 -3.00 11.60 -16.46
CA GLN A 32 -4.03 10.68 -16.92
C GLN A 32 -4.63 9.98 -15.70
N SER A 33 -5.95 9.78 -15.67
CA SER A 33 -6.61 9.01 -14.62
C SER A 33 -6.18 7.55 -14.73
N LEU A 34 -5.05 7.19 -14.12
CA LEU A 34 -4.78 5.80 -13.82
C LEU A 34 -5.83 5.36 -12.82
N ASP A 35 -6.58 4.34 -13.19
CA ASP A 35 -7.44 3.64 -12.25
C ASP A 35 -6.52 2.93 -11.26
N VAL A 36 -6.70 3.27 -9.98
CA VAL A 36 -5.91 2.74 -8.89
C VAL A 36 -6.85 2.02 -7.93
N GLU A 37 -6.56 0.75 -7.67
CA GLU A 37 -7.29 -0.05 -6.69
C GLU A 37 -6.38 -0.40 -5.51
N ILE A 38 -6.94 -0.30 -4.30
CA ILE A 38 -6.29 -0.77 -3.08
C ILE A 38 -6.90 -2.11 -2.70
N THR A 39 -6.14 -3.19 -2.82
CA THR A 39 -6.57 -4.56 -2.54
C THR A 39 -5.95 -5.06 -1.23
N PRO A 40 -6.74 -5.24 -0.15
CA PRO A 40 -6.23 -5.74 1.13
C PRO A 40 -6.03 -7.27 1.10
N PHE A 41 -4.97 -7.76 1.74
CA PHE A 41 -4.70 -9.19 1.90
C PHE A 41 -5.00 -9.69 3.32
N SER A 42 -5.22 -11.00 3.44
CA SER A 42 -5.58 -11.65 4.72
C SER A 42 -4.48 -11.62 5.78
N ASP A 43 -3.24 -11.36 5.38
CA ASP A 43 -2.07 -11.26 6.25
C ASP A 43 -1.83 -9.83 6.78
N GLY A 44 -2.69 -8.87 6.40
CA GLY A 44 -2.58 -7.46 6.78
C GLY A 44 -1.68 -6.63 5.85
N SER A 45 -1.17 -7.23 4.77
CA SER A 45 -0.54 -6.47 3.68
C SER A 45 -1.60 -5.90 2.72
N VAL A 46 -1.18 -4.97 1.87
CA VAL A 46 -2.03 -4.28 0.90
C VAL A 46 -1.31 -4.24 -0.45
N ALA A 47 -2.01 -4.50 -1.55
CA ALA A 47 -1.54 -4.16 -2.89
C ALA A 47 -2.19 -2.86 -3.38
N VAL A 48 -1.40 -2.04 -4.05
CA VAL A 48 -1.90 -0.98 -4.93
C VAL A 48 -1.78 -1.51 -6.35
N VAL A 49 -2.91 -1.65 -7.04
CA VAL A 49 -3.01 -2.12 -8.42
C VAL A 49 -3.24 -0.91 -9.32
N LEU A 50 -2.46 -0.83 -10.41
CA LEU A 50 -2.45 0.25 -11.38
C LEU A 50 -2.61 -0.36 -12.77
N GLU A 51 -3.61 0.07 -13.53
CA GLU A 51 -3.74 -0.32 -14.94
C GLU A 51 -2.97 0.65 -15.83
N ILE A 52 -1.96 0.16 -16.55
CA ILE A 52 -1.19 0.96 -17.51
C ILE A 52 -1.26 0.27 -18.88
N GLU A 53 -1.87 0.93 -19.86
CA GLU A 53 -2.01 0.44 -21.24
C GLU A 53 -2.71 -0.94 -21.32
N GLY A 54 -3.72 -1.17 -20.47
CA GLY A 54 -4.46 -2.44 -20.40
C GLY A 54 -3.71 -3.59 -19.72
N ILE A 55 -2.65 -3.27 -18.97
CA ILE A 55 -1.85 -4.22 -18.20
C ILE A 55 -1.87 -3.82 -16.72
N ASP A 56 -2.19 -4.78 -15.85
CA ASP A 56 -2.18 -4.58 -14.41
C ASP A 56 -0.76 -4.68 -13.84
N TYR A 57 -0.35 -3.63 -13.12
CA TYR A 57 0.86 -3.59 -12.32
C TYR A 57 0.49 -3.51 -10.84
N GLN A 58 1.22 -4.24 -9.99
CA GLN A 58 0.98 -4.21 -8.55
C GLN A 58 2.21 -3.75 -7.78
N VAL A 59 1.96 -2.94 -6.75
CA VAL A 59 2.94 -2.59 -5.71
C VAL A 59 2.41 -3.08 -4.38
N THR A 60 3.12 -4.03 -3.77
CA THR A 60 2.73 -4.59 -2.47
C THR A 60 3.39 -3.83 -1.33
N MET A 61 2.60 -3.50 -0.32
CA MET A 61 3.00 -2.86 0.92
C MET A 61 2.78 -3.82 2.08
N MET A 62 3.83 -4.07 2.84
CA MET A 62 3.77 -4.93 4.01
C MET A 62 4.51 -4.29 5.19
N PRO A 63 4.07 -4.53 6.43
CA PRO A 63 4.82 -4.14 7.60
C PRO A 63 6.14 -4.92 7.63
N LEU A 64 7.26 -4.19 7.67
CA LEU A 64 8.56 -4.81 7.86
C LEU A 64 8.82 -5.06 9.35
N PRO A 65 9.42 -6.20 9.74
CA PRO A 65 9.70 -6.53 11.14
C PRO A 65 10.70 -5.56 11.78
N SER A 66 11.53 -4.89 10.97
CA SER A 66 12.35 -3.78 11.40
C SER A 66 12.42 -2.72 10.29
N GLN A 67 12.32 -1.45 10.68
CA GLN A 67 12.61 -0.35 9.76
C GLN A 67 14.11 -0.13 9.75
N ARG A 68 14.72 -0.19 8.56
CA ARG A 68 16.11 0.29 8.39
C ARG A 68 16.09 1.80 8.58
N GLU A 69 17.09 2.34 9.28
CA GLU A 69 17.29 3.79 9.32
C GLU A 69 17.38 4.31 7.87
N ARG A 70 16.44 5.17 7.48
CA ARG A 70 16.54 5.87 6.20
C ARG A 70 17.61 6.93 6.35
N LYS A 71 18.71 6.82 5.60
CA LYS A 71 19.59 7.98 5.40
C LYS A 71 18.76 9.04 4.68
N VAL A 72 18.39 10.11 5.39
CA VAL A 72 17.88 11.31 4.73
C VAL A 72 19.06 11.91 3.98
N ILE A 73 19.02 11.82 2.65
CA ILE A 73 19.98 12.53 1.80
C ILE A 73 19.37 13.92 1.61
N ASN A 74 19.94 14.91 2.30
CA ASN A 74 19.61 16.34 2.10
C ASN A 74 20.17 16.84 0.77
#